data_AF-A0A4R5AW81-F1
#
_entry.id   AF-A0A4R5AW81-F1
#
_cell.length_a   1.000
_cell.length_b   1.000
_cell.length_c   1.000
_cell.angle_alpha   90.00
_cell.angle_beta   90.00
_cell.angle_gamma   90.00
#
_symmetry.space_group_name_H-M   'P 1'
#
loop_
_entity.id
_entity.type
_entity.pdbx_description
1 polymer ?
#
loop_
_entity_poly.entity_id
_entity_poly.type
_entity_poly.pdbx_seq_one_letter_code
_entity_poly.pdbx_strand_id
1 'polypeptide(L)'
;MSDSHDLAARFAVLKTLATRVSDAKKAADCEIRDGWAPGDRNTAKLPDGTAIGSVTLAKGRATSRLVDEPAYLTWVEKTHPERIETITLTRVDPAFTERLLSAARQLGVAVDGETGEEVPGIRVEQGDPYPTTRLNAGAAEAIGRAWQDGRLADLVGSLLRPAVEAGDR
;
A
#
# COMPACT_ATOMS: atom_id res chain seq x y z
N MET A 1 21.41 -6.46 -24.25
CA MET A 1 20.66 -7.30 -23.29
C MET A 1 21.31 -7.08 -21.93
N SER A 2 20.61 -6.46 -20.98
CA SER A 2 21.16 -6.31 -19.62
C SER A 2 21.39 -7.69 -19.01
N ASP A 3 22.56 -7.91 -18.42
CA ASP A 3 22.90 -9.14 -17.70
C ASP A 3 21.95 -9.34 -16.50
N SER A 4 21.69 -10.59 -16.12
CA SER A 4 20.78 -10.95 -15.02
C SER A 4 21.21 -10.29 -13.70
N HIS A 5 22.52 -10.19 -13.46
CA HIS A 5 23.09 -9.49 -12.30
C HIS A 5 22.84 -7.98 -12.34
N ASP A 6 22.89 -7.34 -13.51
CA ASP A 6 22.57 -5.91 -13.69
C ASP A 6 21.09 -5.66 -13.40
N LEU A 7 20.18 -6.50 -13.89
CA LEU A 7 18.75 -6.41 -13.59
C LEU A 7 18.45 -6.59 -12.10
N ALA A 8 19.09 -7.57 -11.44
CA ALA A 8 18.94 -7.79 -10.01
C ALA A 8 19.46 -6.60 -9.17
N ALA A 9 20.62 -6.03 -9.56
CA ALA A 9 21.18 -4.86 -8.91
C ALA A 9 20.25 -3.64 -9.05
N ARG A 10 19.74 -3.37 -10.26
CA ARG A 10 18.77 -2.30 -10.51
C ARG A 10 17.52 -2.46 -9.65
N PHE A 11 16.95 -3.65 -9.60
CA PHE A 11 15.75 -3.93 -8.82
C PHE A 11 15.97 -3.72 -7.31
N ALA A 12 17.11 -4.19 -6.78
CA ALA A 12 17.47 -4.01 -5.38
C ALA A 12 17.69 -2.53 -5.00
N VAL A 13 18.36 -1.76 -5.87
CA VAL A 13 18.59 -0.32 -5.68
C VAL A 13 17.26 0.43 -5.71
N LEU A 14 16.42 0.21 -6.71
CA LEU A 14 15.12 0.89 -6.85
C LEU A 14 14.20 0.60 -5.65
N LYS A 15 14.12 -0.66 -5.18
CA LYS A 15 13.34 -1.01 -3.98
C LYS A 15 13.84 -0.25 -2.75
N THR A 16 15.16 -0.20 -2.56
CA THR A 16 15.75 0.48 -1.39
C THR A 16 15.51 1.99 -1.43
N LEU A 17 15.63 2.61 -2.61
CA LEU A 17 15.35 4.04 -2.79
C LEU A 17 13.85 4.35 -2.62
N ALA A 18 12.96 3.51 -3.14
CA ALA A 18 11.52 3.67 -2.95
C ALA A 18 11.12 3.64 -1.47
N THR A 19 11.68 2.72 -0.68
CA THR A 19 11.47 2.69 0.77
C THR A 19 11.93 4.00 1.42
N ARG A 20 13.15 4.47 1.10
CA ARG A 20 13.68 5.72 1.66
C ARG A 20 12.86 6.95 1.29
N VAL A 21 12.42 7.07 0.04
CA VAL A 21 11.56 8.17 -0.41
C VAL A 21 10.21 8.12 0.33
N SER A 22 9.64 6.92 0.51
CA SER A 22 8.42 6.73 1.28
C SER A 22 8.59 7.19 2.73
N ASP A 23 9.69 6.81 3.38
CA ASP A 23 9.95 7.18 4.77
C ASP A 23 10.24 8.68 4.92
N ALA A 24 10.99 9.29 3.99
CA ALA A 24 11.22 10.73 3.97
C ALA A 24 9.90 11.51 3.75
N LYS A 25 9.02 11.01 2.87
CA LYS A 25 7.68 11.60 2.66
C LYS A 25 6.84 11.52 3.93
N LYS A 26 6.89 10.42 4.69
CA LYS A 26 6.18 10.29 5.97
C LYS A 26 6.73 11.28 7.00
N ALA A 27 8.05 11.44 7.09
CA ALA A 27 8.65 12.42 7.99
C ALA A 27 8.19 13.85 7.64
N ALA A 28 8.22 14.23 6.36
CA ALA A 28 7.71 15.52 5.90
C ALA A 28 6.21 15.70 6.18
N ASP A 29 5.40 14.65 6.06
CA ASP A 29 3.97 14.67 6.43
C ASP A 29 3.77 14.92 7.93
N CYS A 30 4.61 14.35 8.80
CA CYS A 30 4.61 14.67 10.22
C CYS A 30 4.98 16.13 10.48
N GLU A 31 6.08 16.62 9.89
CA GLU A 31 6.52 18.02 10.06
C GLU A 31 5.45 19.03 9.61
N ILE A 32 4.75 18.75 8.50
CA ILE A 32 3.65 19.59 8.03
C ILE A 32 2.48 19.58 9.04
N ARG A 33 2.12 18.43 9.59
CA ARG A 33 1.03 18.33 10.58
C ARG A 33 1.36 19.03 11.89
N ASP A 34 2.62 18.97 12.30
CA ASP A 34 3.07 19.57 13.56
C ASP A 34 3.28 21.09 13.44
N GLY A 35 3.67 21.57 12.24
CA GLY A 35 4.02 22.96 12.01
C GLY A 35 2.93 23.85 11.42
N TRP A 36 1.91 23.29 10.75
CA TRP A 36 0.88 24.07 10.04
C TRP A 36 -0.47 24.04 10.77
N ALA A 37 -1.23 25.11 10.64
CA ALA A 37 -2.62 25.12 11.09
C ALA A 37 -3.54 24.41 10.07
N PRO A 38 -4.62 23.74 10.53
CA PRO A 38 -5.61 23.16 9.61
C PRO A 38 -6.22 24.19 8.65
N GLY A 39 -6.01 23.98 7.35
CA GLY A 39 -6.42 24.87 6.27
C GLY A 39 -5.27 25.65 5.63
N ASP A 40 -4.06 25.60 6.20
CA ASP A 40 -2.90 26.30 5.64
C ASP A 40 -2.49 25.73 4.29
N ARG A 41 -2.06 26.65 3.40
CA ARG A 41 -1.61 26.34 2.04
C ARG A 41 -0.31 27.07 1.74
N ASN A 42 0.73 26.33 1.36
CA ASN A 42 2.02 26.90 0.98
C ASN A 42 2.42 26.47 -0.44
N THR A 43 3.03 27.40 -1.19
CA THR A 43 3.55 27.15 -2.54
C THR A 43 4.89 26.42 -2.45
N ALA A 44 4.95 25.22 -3.04
CA ALA A 44 6.19 24.48 -3.20
C ALA A 44 7.00 25.07 -4.37
N LYS A 45 8.29 25.29 -4.14
CA LYS A 45 9.24 25.82 -5.13
C LYS A 45 10.46 24.92 -5.22
N LEU A 46 11.02 24.82 -6.41
CA LEU A 46 12.35 24.22 -6.64
C LEU A 46 13.46 25.12 -6.07
N PRO A 47 14.68 24.58 -5.91
CA PRO A 47 15.83 25.37 -5.43
C PRO A 47 16.16 26.60 -6.30
N ASP A 48 15.82 26.56 -7.59
CA ASP A 48 15.97 27.69 -8.53
C ASP A 48 14.84 28.74 -8.39
N GLY A 49 13.88 28.53 -7.48
CA GLY A 49 12.75 29.41 -7.23
C GLY A 49 11.50 29.11 -8.06
N THR A 50 11.57 28.18 -9.02
CA THR A 50 10.44 27.82 -9.88
C THR A 50 9.32 27.19 -9.06
N ALA A 51 8.09 27.72 -9.14
CA ALA A 51 6.94 27.16 -8.45
C ALA A 51 6.48 25.85 -9.09
N ILE A 52 6.31 24.80 -8.29
CA ILE A 52 5.92 23.45 -8.74
C ILE A 52 4.54 23.02 -8.26
N GLY A 53 3.90 23.81 -7.40
CA GLY A 53 2.53 23.54 -6.94
C GLY A 53 2.29 24.10 -5.54
N SER A 54 1.24 23.61 -4.90
CA SER A 54 0.89 23.99 -3.52
C SER A 54 0.61 22.75 -2.69
N VAL A 55 1.07 22.73 -1.45
CA VAL A 55 0.70 21.73 -0.44
C VAL A 55 -0.28 22.38 0.53
N THR A 56 -1.29 21.64 0.98
CA THR A 56 -2.35 22.13 1.88
C THR A 56 -2.59 21.12 2.98
N LEU A 57 -2.59 21.58 4.24
CA LEU A 57 -3.04 20.76 5.36
C LEU A 57 -4.57 20.84 5.43
N ALA A 58 -5.27 19.81 4.94
CA ALA A 58 -6.73 19.81 4.93
C ALA A 58 -7.30 19.75 6.36
N LYS A 59 -8.46 20.39 6.59
CA LYS A 59 -9.14 20.46 7.89
C LYS A 59 -9.71 19.14 8.43
N GLY A 60 -9.49 18.04 7.71
CA GLY A 60 -10.15 16.75 7.98
C GLY A 60 -11.62 16.75 7.56
N ARG A 61 -12.16 15.56 7.27
CA ARG A 61 -13.59 15.37 6.99
C ARG A 61 -14.30 15.13 8.32
N ALA A 62 -15.39 15.86 8.59
CA ALA A 62 -16.29 15.51 9.67
C ALA A 62 -16.90 14.13 9.38
N THR A 63 -16.57 13.15 10.23
CA THR A 63 -17.14 11.80 10.16
C THR A 63 -17.99 11.57 11.40
N SER A 64 -19.27 11.27 11.19
CA SER A 64 -20.15 10.75 12.23
C SER A 64 -20.02 9.23 12.23
N ARG A 65 -19.79 8.66 13.41
CA ARG A 65 -19.79 7.21 13.63
C ARG A 65 -20.64 6.91 14.84
N LEU A 66 -21.35 5.79 14.76
CA LEU A 66 -22.09 5.29 15.90
C LEU A 66 -21.09 4.79 16.94
N VAL A 67 -21.05 5.46 18.10
CA VAL A 67 -20.07 5.18 19.16
C VAL A 67 -20.59 4.16 20.18
N ASP A 68 -21.91 4.01 20.27
CA ASP A 68 -22.58 3.07 21.15
C ASP A 68 -23.78 2.48 20.41
N GLU A 69 -23.54 1.34 19.78
CA GLU A 69 -24.53 0.63 19.00
C GLU A 69 -25.64 0.02 19.88
N PRO A 70 -25.34 -0.59 21.05
CA PRO A 70 -26.38 -1.06 21.97
C PRO A 70 -27.32 0.04 22.48
N ALA A 71 -26.78 1.20 22.90
CA ALA A 71 -27.61 2.30 23.38
C ALA A 71 -28.46 2.91 22.26
N TYR A 72 -27.90 3.01 21.05
CA TYR A 72 -28.65 3.46 19.88
C TYR A 72 -29.75 2.47 19.50
N LEU A 73 -29.46 1.16 19.47
CA LEU A 73 -30.45 0.13 19.20
C LEU A 73 -31.59 0.19 20.22
N THR A 74 -31.28 0.30 21.52
CA THR A 74 -32.28 0.44 22.59
C THR A 74 -33.16 1.68 22.40
N TRP A 75 -32.55 2.80 21.98
CA TRP A 75 -33.28 4.03 21.69
C TRP A 75 -34.17 3.90 20.45
N VAL A 76 -33.69 3.26 19.38
CA VAL A 76 -34.46 3.00 18.16
C VAL A 76 -35.59 2.01 18.44
N GLU A 77 -35.37 0.94 19.21
CA GLU A 77 -36.40 -0.01 19.64
C GLU A 77 -37.55 0.69 20.37
N LYS A 78 -37.20 1.65 21.23
CA LYS A 78 -38.19 2.39 22.02
C LYS A 78 -38.91 3.48 21.22
N THR A 79 -38.21 4.16 20.32
CA THR A 79 -38.69 5.39 19.68
C THR A 79 -39.23 5.15 18.26
N HIS A 80 -38.63 4.21 17.55
CA HIS A 80 -38.87 3.90 16.13
C HIS A 80 -38.80 2.37 15.89
N PRO A 81 -39.67 1.56 16.53
CA PRO A 81 -39.64 0.11 16.38
C PRO A 81 -39.89 -0.36 14.93
N GLU A 82 -40.55 0.45 14.11
CA GLU A 82 -40.78 0.19 12.69
C GLU A 82 -39.50 0.25 11.82
N ARG A 83 -38.40 0.75 12.39
CA ARG A 83 -37.10 0.87 11.71
C ARG A 83 -36.16 -0.29 11.99
N ILE A 84 -36.63 -1.33 12.67
CA ILE A 84 -35.83 -2.51 13.03
C ILE A 84 -36.21 -3.67 12.12
N GLU A 85 -35.22 -4.15 11.39
CA GLU A 85 -35.33 -5.37 10.59
C GLU A 85 -34.47 -6.45 11.25
N THR A 86 -35.10 -7.55 11.67
CA THR A 86 -34.40 -8.71 12.20
C THR A 86 -34.14 -9.71 11.08
N ILE A 87 -32.88 -9.83 10.67
CA ILE A 87 -32.46 -10.78 9.63
C ILE A 87 -31.74 -11.96 10.28
N THR A 88 -32.30 -13.16 10.12
CA THR A 88 -31.59 -14.41 10.47
C THR A 88 -30.60 -14.75 9.35
N LEU A 89 -29.32 -14.51 9.59
CA LEU A 89 -28.25 -14.80 8.64
C LEU A 89 -27.67 -16.19 8.88
N THR A 90 -27.84 -17.09 7.90
CA THR A 90 -27.04 -18.31 7.80
C THR A 90 -25.74 -17.98 7.09
N ARG A 91 -24.61 -18.08 7.81
CA ARG A 91 -23.27 -17.88 7.24
C ARG A 91 -22.43 -19.12 7.47
N VAL A 92 -21.57 -19.43 6.50
CA VAL A 92 -20.50 -20.42 6.68
C VAL A 92 -19.49 -19.83 7.67
N ASP A 93 -18.97 -20.67 8.57
CA ASP A 93 -17.93 -20.27 9.52
C ASP A 93 -16.71 -19.69 8.76
N PRO A 94 -16.33 -18.43 9.02
CA PRO A 94 -15.16 -17.81 8.39
C PRO A 94 -13.87 -18.62 8.62
N ALA A 95 -13.71 -19.22 9.81
CA ALA A 95 -12.53 -20.02 10.13
C ALA A 95 -12.48 -21.31 9.30
N PHE A 96 -13.63 -21.93 9.02
CA PHE A 96 -13.73 -23.08 8.12
C PHE A 96 -13.34 -22.69 6.68
N THR A 97 -13.84 -21.54 6.21
CA THR A 97 -13.52 -21.02 4.87
C THR A 97 -12.04 -20.70 4.72
N GLU A 98 -11.40 -20.08 5.72
CA GLU A 98 -9.96 -19.80 5.70
C GLU A 98 -9.11 -21.08 5.66
N ARG A 99 -9.46 -22.09 6.46
CA ARG A 99 -8.77 -23.38 6.47
C ARG A 99 -8.88 -24.06 5.11
N LEU A 100 -10.08 -24.07 4.53
CA LEU A 100 -10.35 -24.67 3.22
C LEU A 100 -9.56 -23.97 2.11
N LEU A 101 -9.53 -22.63 2.09
CA LEU A 101 -8.74 -21.85 1.13
C LEU A 101 -7.24 -22.07 1.29
N SER A 102 -6.76 -22.23 2.53
CA SER A 102 -5.36 -22.55 2.81
C SER A 102 -4.98 -23.94 2.29
N ALA A 103 -5.82 -24.95 2.55
CA ALA A 103 -5.63 -26.31 2.04
C ALA A 103 -5.67 -26.34 0.49
N ALA A 104 -6.62 -25.61 -0.12
CA ALA A 104 -6.73 -25.49 -1.56
C ALA A 104 -5.47 -24.94 -2.22
N ARG A 105 -4.83 -23.92 -1.61
CA ARG A 105 -3.57 -23.35 -2.11
C ARG A 105 -2.41 -24.32 -2.04
N GLN A 106 -2.39 -25.25 -1.08
CA GLN A 106 -1.33 -26.26 -0.95
C GLN A 106 -1.54 -27.43 -1.92
N LEU A 107 -2.79 -27.83 -2.15
CA LEU A 107 -3.16 -29.01 -2.94
C LEU A 107 -3.42 -28.70 -4.42
N GLY A 108 -3.56 -27.41 -4.78
CA GLY A 108 -3.88 -26.98 -6.15
C GLY A 108 -5.35 -27.15 -6.55
N VAL A 109 -6.16 -27.78 -5.69
CA VAL A 109 -7.59 -27.98 -5.83
C VAL A 109 -8.25 -27.77 -4.47
N ALA A 110 -9.44 -27.14 -4.46
CA ALA A 110 -10.19 -26.93 -3.23
C ALA A 110 -10.93 -28.20 -2.85
N VAL A 111 -10.42 -28.92 -1.86
CA VAL A 111 -10.99 -30.17 -1.35
C VAL A 111 -11.30 -29.99 0.13
N ASP A 112 -12.47 -30.45 0.55
CA ASP A 112 -12.82 -30.51 1.97
C ASP A 112 -11.91 -31.54 2.67
N GLY A 113 -11.21 -31.09 3.71
CA GLY A 113 -10.24 -31.92 4.44
C GLY A 113 -10.86 -33.07 5.24
N GLU A 114 -12.17 -33.04 5.51
CA GLU A 114 -12.87 -34.10 6.24
C GLU A 114 -13.55 -35.12 5.31
N THR A 115 -14.15 -34.66 4.21
CA THR A 115 -14.93 -35.51 3.30
C THR A 115 -14.16 -35.93 2.05
N GLY A 116 -13.09 -35.21 1.70
CA GLY A 116 -12.32 -35.46 0.48
C GLY A 116 -13.04 -35.04 -0.81
N GLU A 117 -14.17 -34.35 -0.72
CA GLU A 117 -14.94 -33.86 -1.87
C GLU A 117 -14.41 -32.51 -2.37
N GLU A 118 -14.45 -32.29 -3.69
CA GLU A 118 -14.14 -30.98 -4.28
C GLU A 118 -15.21 -29.95 -3.88
N VAL A 119 -14.77 -28.80 -3.37
CA VAL A 119 -15.68 -27.75 -2.91
C VAL A 119 -16.11 -26.88 -4.09
N PRO A 120 -17.41 -26.88 -4.45
CA PRO A 120 -17.91 -26.06 -5.54
C PRO A 120 -17.74 -24.56 -5.22
N GLY A 121 -17.28 -23.79 -6.21
CA GLY A 121 -17.15 -22.33 -6.12
C GLY A 121 -15.77 -21.80 -5.76
N ILE A 122 -14.78 -22.66 -5.49
CA ILE A 122 -13.39 -22.24 -5.24
C ILE A 122 -12.50 -22.69 -6.39
N ARG A 123 -11.86 -21.73 -7.06
CA ARG A 123 -10.85 -21.97 -8.10
C ARG A 123 -9.48 -21.53 -7.58
N VAL A 124 -8.49 -22.42 -7.70
CA VAL A 124 -7.09 -22.07 -7.41
C VAL A 124 -6.46 -21.60 -8.72
N GLU A 125 -6.19 -20.31 -8.80
CA GLU A 125 -5.48 -19.71 -9.94
C GLU A 125 -4.03 -19.45 -9.56
N GLN A 126 -3.10 -19.80 -10.44
CA GLN A 126 -1.70 -19.42 -10.28
C GLN A 126 -1.54 -17.98 -10.81
N GLY A 127 -1.20 -17.06 -9.92
CA GLY A 127 -0.87 -15.68 -10.31
C GLY A 127 0.46 -15.62 -11.08
N ASP A 128 0.63 -14.56 -11.86
CA ASP A 128 1.85 -14.35 -12.64
C ASP A 128 3.10 -14.30 -11.73
N PRO A 129 4.23 -14.90 -12.17
CA PRO A 129 5.50 -14.78 -11.46
C PRO A 129 5.89 -13.32 -11.26
N TYR A 130 6.20 -12.93 -10.02
CA TYR A 130 6.63 -11.57 -9.67
C TYR A 130 8.01 -11.57 -9.03
N PRO A 131 8.85 -10.57 -9.31
CA PRO A 131 10.18 -10.49 -8.72
C PRO A 131 10.09 -10.19 -7.21
N THR A 132 10.76 -11.01 -6.41
CA THR A 132 10.94 -10.77 -4.98
C THR A 132 12.39 -10.38 -4.69
N THR A 133 12.61 -9.47 -3.75
CA THR A 133 13.97 -9.08 -3.32
C THR A 133 14.21 -9.48 -1.89
N ARG A 134 15.25 -10.27 -1.66
CA ARG A 134 15.85 -10.50 -0.35
C ARG A 134 17.22 -9.82 -0.32
N LEU A 135 17.33 -8.79 0.51
CA LEU A 135 18.59 -8.07 0.67
C LEU A 135 19.44 -8.75 1.75
N ASN A 136 20.74 -8.87 1.50
CA ASN A 136 21.68 -9.33 2.51
C ASN A 136 21.77 -8.33 3.67
N ALA A 137 22.21 -8.80 4.85
CA ALA A 137 22.50 -7.92 5.97
C ALA A 137 23.48 -6.81 5.54
N GLY A 138 23.18 -5.55 5.89
CA GLY A 138 23.99 -4.38 5.51
C GLY A 138 23.82 -3.89 4.07
N ALA A 139 23.08 -4.58 3.20
CA ALA A 139 22.92 -4.14 1.81
C ALA A 139 22.19 -2.79 1.69
N ALA A 140 21.17 -2.54 2.52
CA ALA A 140 20.49 -1.25 2.55
C ALA A 140 21.44 -0.11 2.96
N GLU A 141 22.30 -0.34 3.95
CA GLU A 141 23.33 0.63 4.37
C GLU A 141 24.36 0.85 3.28
N ALA A 142 24.85 -0.21 2.63
CA ALA A 142 25.80 -0.11 1.53
C ALA A 142 25.22 0.68 0.35
N ILE A 143 23.96 0.43 -0.02
CA ILE A 143 23.23 1.22 -1.02
C ILE A 143 23.06 2.68 -0.55
N GLY A 144 22.86 2.90 0.75
CA GLY A 144 22.81 4.25 1.35
C GLY A 144 24.10 5.02 1.23
N ARG A 145 25.21 4.40 1.60
CA ARG A 145 26.54 4.99 1.43
C ARG A 145 26.82 5.26 -0.04
N ALA A 146 26.56 4.29 -0.92
CA ALA A 146 26.76 4.49 -2.36
C ALA A 146 25.89 5.62 -2.96
N TRP A 147 24.69 5.85 -2.40
CA TRP A 147 23.87 7.00 -2.75
C TRP A 147 24.50 8.32 -2.28
N GLN A 148 24.90 8.40 -1.00
CA GLN A 148 25.53 9.58 -0.41
C GLN A 148 26.85 9.95 -1.10
N ASP A 149 27.65 8.94 -1.45
CA ASP A 149 28.92 9.09 -2.15
C ASP A 149 28.76 9.45 -3.63
N GLY A 150 27.52 9.54 -4.14
CA GLY A 150 27.23 9.81 -5.56
C GLY A 150 27.50 8.64 -6.51
N ARG A 151 27.95 7.49 -6.02
CA ARG A 151 28.27 6.29 -6.82
C ARG A 151 27.06 5.65 -7.50
N LEU A 152 25.85 6.01 -7.07
CA LEU A 152 24.59 5.59 -7.70
C LEU A 152 23.99 6.64 -8.64
N ALA A 153 24.60 7.83 -8.79
CA ALA A 153 24.01 8.95 -9.53
C ALA A 153 23.77 8.60 -11.01
N ASP A 154 24.75 7.96 -11.67
CA ASP A 154 24.62 7.56 -13.08
C ASP A 154 23.61 6.43 -13.26
N LEU A 155 23.66 5.41 -12.40
CA LEU A 155 22.71 4.29 -12.43
C LEU A 155 21.27 4.79 -12.25
N VAL A 156 21.02 5.55 -11.18
CA VAL A 156 19.68 6.07 -10.88
C VAL A 156 19.25 7.11 -11.90
N GLY A 157 20.18 7.97 -12.35
CA GLY A 157 19.95 8.93 -13.41
C GLY A 157 19.52 8.27 -14.71
N SER A 158 20.15 7.16 -15.10
CA SER A 158 19.77 6.39 -16.29
C SER A 158 18.39 5.73 -16.17
N LEU A 159 17.96 5.39 -14.94
CA LEU A 159 16.69 4.70 -14.68
C LEU A 159 15.50 5.64 -14.52
N LEU A 160 15.72 6.83 -13.96
CA LEU A 160 14.66 7.74 -13.53
C LEU A 160 14.58 9.04 -14.33
N ARG A 161 15.58 9.37 -15.16
CA ARG A 161 15.46 10.55 -16.02
C ARG A 161 14.36 10.29 -17.05
N PRO A 162 13.34 11.15 -17.12
CA PRO A 162 12.36 11.05 -18.19
C PRO A 162 13.06 11.24 -19.53
N ALA A 163 12.59 10.53 -20.56
CA ALA A 163 12.96 10.88 -21.93
C ALA A 163 12.55 12.33 -22.16
N VAL A 164 13.50 13.18 -22.55
CA VAL A 164 13.17 14.54 -22.97
C VAL A 164 12.44 14.39 -24.29
N GLU A 165 11.11 14.47 -24.27
CA GLU A 165 10.31 14.70 -25.48
C GLU A 165 10.88 15.96 -26.12
N ALA A 166 11.60 15.80 -27.23
CA ALA A 166 12.05 16.92 -28.03
C ALA A 166 10.80 17.58 -28.58
N GLY A 167 10.36 18.67 -27.94
CA GLY A 167 9.30 19.50 -28.47
C GLY A 167 9.71 19.99 -29.86
N ASP A 168 8.98 19.57 -30.89
CA ASP A 168 9.04 20.14 -32.22
C ASP A 168 8.83 21.66 -32.08
N ARG A 169 9.79 22.42 -32.61
CA ARG A 169 9.78 23.88 -32.63
C ARG A 169 8.82 24.42 -33.67
#